data_AF-R2TAC1-F1
#
_entry.id   AF-R2TAC1-F1
#
_cell.length_a   1.000
_cell.length_b   1.000
_cell.length_c   1.000
_cell.angle_alpha   90.00
_cell.angle_beta   90.00
_cell.angle_gamma   90.00
#
_symmetry.space_group_name_H-M   'P 1'
#
loop_
_entity.id
_entity.type
_entity.pdbx_description
1 polymer ?
#
loop_
_entity_poly.entity_id
_entity_poly.type
_entity_poly.pdbx_seq_one_letter_code
_entity_poly.pdbx_strand_id
1 'polypeptide(L)'
;MEKNKSPEEMNKEYFKSFVVTRGSISSLYISWAGLVITFLCLPITWNVAILGYGINPLQSKVNIFIIFIAIFMLLTFLTVRLRFTRKFLFRHQGFASIWLIFFSVLLTSILMFMFYMITQWDKPNEIWYESEFSIIVLLLFGLTYLGSLFYNFYWLKKQLKIGFSETRTTANYFARAKVYESKSLWIIFGFSMIGAFLTGNLARVFGLVFGMFLGAAFSRLTIELAYSAFLLNTDKEYWVNYIDEPEKPWKEVLKKRLKKTSTYVILGVLLIIAMVEIEDRYKVPKGLQITFSYVLMAILLFFVVAFIMWIIKKVRDKYDRK
;
A
#
# COMPACT_ATOMS: atom_id res chain seq x y z
N MET A 1 33.38 -25.36 -5.99
CA MET A 1 33.55 -24.65 -7.28
C MET A 1 32.22 -24.01 -7.63
N GLU A 2 32.05 -22.71 -7.32
CA GLU A 2 30.95 -21.94 -7.88
C GLU A 2 31.14 -21.92 -9.40
N LYS A 3 30.18 -22.48 -10.12
CA LYS A 3 30.13 -22.37 -11.58
C LYS A 3 29.96 -20.87 -11.88
N ASN A 4 30.90 -20.23 -12.56
CA ASN A 4 30.76 -18.83 -12.99
C ASN A 4 29.55 -18.76 -13.94
N LYS A 5 28.36 -18.47 -13.38
CA LYS A 5 27.13 -18.29 -14.13
C LYS A 5 27.29 -17.12 -15.09
N SER A 6 26.77 -17.24 -16.30
CA SER A 6 26.76 -16.11 -17.23
C SER A 6 25.81 -15.01 -16.71
N PRO A 7 26.03 -13.74 -17.09
CA PRO A 7 25.09 -12.67 -16.76
C PRO A 7 23.63 -12.99 -17.15
N GLU A 8 23.43 -13.70 -18.26
CA GLU A 8 22.11 -14.13 -18.72
C GLU A 8 21.46 -15.15 -17.77
N GLU A 9 22.21 -16.16 -17.34
CA GLU A 9 21.73 -17.15 -16.36
C GLU A 9 21.37 -16.48 -15.03
N MET A 10 22.22 -15.57 -14.55
CA MET A 10 22.01 -14.79 -13.33
C MET A 10 20.75 -13.93 -13.41
N ASN A 11 20.54 -13.22 -14.54
CA ASN A 11 19.34 -12.42 -14.77
C ASN A 11 18.09 -13.29 -14.82
N LYS A 12 18.16 -14.43 -15.49
CA LYS A 12 17.05 -15.37 -15.63
C LYS A 12 16.61 -15.91 -14.28
N GLU A 13 17.55 -16.36 -13.45
CA GLU A 13 17.27 -16.79 -12.08
C GLU A 13 16.64 -15.66 -11.24
N TYR A 14 17.18 -14.45 -11.34
CA TYR A 14 16.64 -13.28 -10.65
C TYR A 14 15.19 -13.01 -11.06
N PHE A 15 14.88 -12.91 -12.35
CA PHE A 15 13.52 -12.59 -12.80
C PHE A 15 12.52 -13.72 -12.55
N LYS A 16 12.94 -14.99 -12.64
CA LYS A 16 12.10 -16.11 -12.18
C LYS A 16 11.79 -16.01 -10.68
N SER A 17 12.79 -15.71 -9.85
CA SER A 17 12.56 -15.49 -8.41
C SER A 17 11.64 -14.29 -8.16
N PHE A 18 11.79 -13.22 -8.93
CA PHE A 18 11.03 -11.99 -8.79
C PHE A 18 9.55 -12.19 -9.14
N VAL A 19 9.25 -12.83 -10.28
CA VAL A 19 7.88 -13.14 -10.73
C VAL A 19 7.18 -14.11 -9.77
N VAL A 20 7.89 -15.03 -9.12
CA VAL A 20 7.30 -15.91 -8.10
C VAL A 20 7.05 -15.18 -6.75
N THR A 21 7.64 -14.01 -6.55
CA THR A 21 7.63 -13.28 -5.27
C THR A 21 6.97 -11.91 -5.42
N ARG A 22 7.76 -10.84 -5.56
CA ARG A 22 7.33 -9.43 -5.57
C ARG A 22 6.55 -9.07 -6.84
N GLY A 23 6.93 -9.66 -7.98
CA GLY A 23 6.23 -9.53 -9.27
C GLY A 23 5.14 -10.58 -9.49
N SER A 24 4.74 -11.30 -8.44
CA SER A 24 3.70 -12.32 -8.56
C SER A 24 2.30 -11.72 -8.57
N ILE A 25 1.35 -12.41 -9.18
CA ILE A 25 -0.09 -12.10 -9.07
C ILE A 25 -0.54 -12.07 -7.61
N SER A 26 0.12 -12.82 -6.71
CA SER A 26 -0.18 -12.78 -5.29
C SER A 26 0.16 -11.43 -4.64
N SER A 27 1.11 -10.67 -5.18
CA SER A 27 1.42 -9.33 -4.65
C SER A 27 0.22 -8.37 -4.77
N LEU A 28 -0.66 -8.58 -5.75
CA LEU A 28 -1.91 -7.82 -5.92
C LEU A 28 -2.86 -7.95 -4.72
N TYR A 29 -2.67 -8.93 -3.82
CA TYR A 29 -3.39 -8.94 -2.54
C TYR A 29 -3.20 -7.63 -1.77
N ILE A 30 -2.08 -6.92 -1.94
CA ILE A 30 -1.79 -5.63 -1.29
C ILE A 30 -2.78 -4.52 -1.73
N SER A 31 -3.58 -4.72 -2.77
CA SER A 31 -4.65 -3.80 -3.19
C SER A 31 -5.63 -3.40 -2.08
N TRP A 32 -5.80 -4.22 -1.04
CA TRP A 32 -6.56 -3.81 0.15
C TRP A 32 -5.96 -2.59 0.85
N ALA A 33 -4.63 -2.45 0.88
CA ALA A 33 -3.96 -1.29 1.47
C ALA A 33 -4.21 -0.04 0.63
N GLY A 34 -4.15 -0.16 -0.70
CA GLY A 34 -4.54 0.91 -1.63
C GLY A 34 -5.97 1.37 -1.40
N LEU A 35 -6.92 0.42 -1.23
CA LEU A 35 -8.30 0.72 -0.87
C LEU A 35 -8.41 1.52 0.43
N VAL A 36 -7.75 1.05 1.50
CA VAL A 36 -7.76 1.74 2.80
C VAL A 36 -7.26 3.18 2.64
N ILE A 37 -6.15 3.39 1.93
CA ILE A 37 -5.62 4.74 1.70
C ILE A 37 -6.64 5.59 0.91
N THR A 38 -7.25 5.06 -0.15
CA THR A 38 -8.28 5.81 -0.89
C THR A 38 -9.48 6.15 -0.03
N PHE A 39 -9.90 5.25 0.87
CA PHE A 39 -11.01 5.50 1.81
C PHE A 39 -10.67 6.52 2.90
N LEU A 40 -9.38 6.69 3.24
CA LEU A 40 -8.94 7.76 4.14
C LEU A 40 -8.86 9.10 3.40
N CYS A 41 -8.37 9.11 2.16
CA CYS A 41 -8.20 10.34 1.40
C CYS A 41 -9.53 10.93 0.90
N LEU A 42 -10.42 10.07 0.39
CA LEU A 42 -11.62 10.53 -0.32
C LEU A 42 -12.57 11.39 0.54
N PRO A 43 -12.90 11.04 1.81
CA PRO A 43 -13.76 11.89 2.65
C PRO A 43 -13.17 13.27 2.90
N ILE A 44 -11.84 13.36 3.08
CA ILE A 44 -11.14 14.63 3.32
C ILE A 44 -11.28 15.51 2.07
N THR A 45 -10.91 15.00 0.90
CA THR A 45 -10.98 15.76 -0.35
C THR A 45 -12.42 16.05 -0.78
N TRP A 46 -13.37 15.19 -0.41
CA TRP A 46 -14.81 15.42 -0.59
C TRP A 46 -15.30 16.59 0.24
N ASN A 47 -14.96 16.64 1.53
CA ASN A 47 -15.32 17.76 2.39
C ASN A 47 -14.70 19.08 1.92
N VAL A 48 -13.42 19.06 1.49
CA VAL A 48 -12.76 20.24 0.92
C VAL A 48 -13.49 20.74 -0.33
N ALA A 49 -13.95 19.83 -1.20
CA ALA A 49 -14.70 20.20 -2.41
C ALA A 49 -16.00 20.94 -2.07
N ILE A 50 -16.77 20.43 -1.11
CA ILE A 50 -18.06 21.01 -0.70
C ILE A 50 -17.84 22.29 0.09
N LEU A 51 -17.10 22.21 1.20
CA LEU A 51 -16.99 23.28 2.19
C LEU A 51 -15.98 24.36 1.80
N GLY A 52 -14.91 23.98 1.10
CA GLY A 52 -13.87 24.91 0.67
C GLY A 52 -14.25 25.65 -0.62
N TYR A 53 -14.88 24.95 -1.57
CA TYR A 53 -15.06 25.45 -2.94
C TYR A 53 -16.50 25.44 -3.46
N GLY A 54 -17.46 24.86 -2.74
CA GLY A 54 -18.86 24.81 -3.18
C GLY A 54 -19.08 24.01 -4.47
N ILE A 55 -18.13 23.16 -4.87
CA ILE A 55 -18.20 22.37 -6.10
C ILE A 55 -18.68 20.95 -5.82
N ASN A 56 -19.36 20.36 -6.80
CA ASN A 56 -19.83 18.99 -6.68
C ASN A 56 -18.64 18.01 -6.55
N PRO A 57 -18.69 17.11 -5.54
CA PRO A 57 -17.90 15.90 -5.34
C PRO A 57 -17.22 15.33 -6.56
N LEU A 58 -18.10 15.03 -7.50
CA LEU A 58 -17.88 14.21 -8.67
C LEU A 58 -17.37 15.00 -9.88
N GLN A 59 -17.36 16.33 -9.80
CA GLN A 59 -16.75 17.22 -10.79
C GLN A 59 -15.29 17.55 -10.43
N SER A 60 -14.88 17.24 -9.20
CA SER A 60 -13.52 17.38 -8.71
C SER A 60 -12.53 16.52 -9.50
N LYS A 61 -11.52 17.13 -10.13
CA LYS A 61 -10.40 16.38 -10.73
C LYS A 61 -9.68 15.49 -9.71
N VAL A 62 -9.50 15.99 -8.48
CA VAL A 62 -8.86 15.25 -7.38
C VAL A 62 -9.70 14.04 -6.96
N ASN A 63 -11.00 14.22 -6.69
CA ASN A 63 -11.85 13.11 -6.28
C ASN A 63 -12.07 12.13 -7.43
N ILE A 64 -12.21 12.59 -8.68
CA ILE A 64 -12.28 11.70 -9.86
C ILE A 64 -11.03 10.82 -9.91
N PHE A 65 -9.84 11.39 -9.70
CA PHE A 65 -8.59 10.64 -9.66
C PHE A 65 -8.56 9.61 -8.51
N ILE A 66 -8.96 10.00 -7.30
CA ILE A 66 -9.00 9.10 -6.14
C ILE A 66 -10.05 7.99 -6.34
N ILE A 67 -11.23 8.32 -6.89
CA ILE A 67 -12.31 7.37 -7.21
C ILE A 67 -11.84 6.38 -8.26
N PHE A 68 -11.14 6.84 -9.31
CA PHE A 68 -10.55 5.96 -10.32
C PHE A 68 -9.59 4.95 -9.68
N ILE A 69 -8.69 5.41 -8.79
CA ILE A 69 -7.79 4.52 -8.05
C ILE A 69 -8.58 3.57 -7.15
N ALA A 70 -9.59 4.06 -6.43
CA ALA A 70 -10.40 3.24 -5.53
C ALA A 70 -11.11 2.10 -6.30
N ILE A 71 -11.70 2.41 -7.47
CA ILE A 71 -12.32 1.41 -8.35
C ILE A 71 -11.28 0.40 -8.84
N PHE A 72 -10.12 0.86 -9.32
CA PHE A 72 -9.06 -0.04 -9.78
C PHE A 72 -8.57 -0.97 -8.65
N MET A 73 -8.37 -0.43 -7.45
CA MET A 73 -7.96 -1.20 -6.27
C MET A 73 -9.05 -2.18 -5.84
N LEU A 74 -10.33 -1.80 -5.93
CA LEU A 74 -11.47 -2.68 -5.64
C LEU A 74 -11.54 -3.84 -6.63
N LEU A 75 -11.45 -3.55 -7.93
CA LEU A 75 -11.42 -4.56 -8.98
C LEU A 75 -10.24 -5.51 -8.80
N THR A 76 -9.06 -4.98 -8.48
CA THR A 76 -7.86 -5.79 -8.19
C THR A 76 -8.08 -6.67 -6.96
N PHE A 77 -8.63 -6.11 -5.88
CA PHE A 77 -8.90 -6.85 -4.65
C PHE A 77 -9.87 -8.01 -4.89
N LEU A 78 -10.98 -7.75 -5.59
CA LEU A 78 -11.96 -8.77 -5.97
C LEU A 78 -11.33 -9.83 -6.87
N THR A 79 -10.55 -9.42 -7.86
CA THR A 79 -9.90 -10.31 -8.83
C THR A 79 -8.97 -11.32 -8.14
N VAL A 80 -8.25 -10.91 -7.11
CA VAL A 80 -7.31 -11.77 -6.38
C VAL A 80 -8.04 -12.66 -5.36
N ARG A 81 -9.18 -12.20 -4.85
CA ARG A 81 -10.00 -12.92 -3.84
C ARG A 81 -10.87 -14.00 -4.44
N LEU A 82 -11.47 -13.74 -5.61
CA LEU A 82 -12.32 -14.69 -6.29
C LEU A 82 -11.47 -15.72 -7.02
N ARG A 83 -11.74 -17.01 -6.79
CA ARG A 83 -10.92 -18.12 -7.32
C ARG A 83 -10.90 -18.13 -8.85
N PHE A 84 -12.06 -17.92 -9.49
CA PHE A 84 -12.20 -17.93 -10.93
C PHE A 84 -11.37 -16.83 -11.61
N THR A 85 -11.48 -15.59 -11.14
CA THR A 85 -10.73 -14.44 -11.68
C THR A 85 -9.24 -14.54 -11.40
N ARG A 86 -8.86 -15.08 -10.24
CA ARG A 86 -7.45 -15.37 -9.94
C ARG A 86 -6.89 -16.41 -10.92
N LYS A 87 -7.62 -17.51 -11.15
CA LYS A 87 -7.25 -18.53 -12.13
C LYS A 87 -7.15 -17.95 -13.54
N PHE A 88 -8.03 -17.02 -13.90
CA PHE A 88 -7.95 -16.27 -15.16
C PHE A 88 -6.64 -15.47 -15.26
N LEU A 89 -6.26 -14.69 -14.24
CA LEU A 89 -4.99 -13.95 -14.25
C LEU A 89 -3.78 -14.89 -14.37
N PHE A 90 -3.79 -16.04 -13.69
CA PHE A 90 -2.70 -17.02 -13.78
C PHE A 90 -2.62 -17.72 -15.15
N ARG A 91 -3.74 -17.84 -15.86
CA ARG A 91 -3.79 -18.35 -17.23
C ARG A 91 -3.27 -17.30 -18.24
N HIS A 92 -3.47 -16.02 -17.95
CA HIS A 92 -3.07 -14.90 -18.80
C HIS A 92 -1.98 -14.06 -18.12
N GLN A 93 -0.82 -14.66 -17.83
CA GLN A 93 0.25 -14.01 -17.04
C GLN A 93 0.83 -12.77 -17.74
N GLY A 94 0.87 -12.75 -19.08
CA GLY A 94 1.23 -11.57 -19.85
C GLY A 94 0.33 -10.38 -19.54
N PHE A 95 -1.00 -10.57 -19.56
CA PHE A 95 -1.97 -9.55 -19.15
C PHE A 95 -1.85 -9.20 -17.66
N ALA A 96 -1.73 -10.20 -16.79
CA ALA A 96 -1.62 -9.98 -15.35
C ALA A 96 -0.36 -9.18 -14.96
N SER A 97 0.72 -9.34 -15.73
CA SER A 97 1.95 -8.56 -15.54
C SER A 97 1.79 -7.08 -15.91
N ILE A 98 1.00 -6.76 -16.94
CA ILE A 98 0.63 -5.38 -17.27
C ILE A 98 -0.27 -4.80 -16.16
N TRP A 99 -1.24 -5.58 -15.67
CA TRP A 99 -2.08 -5.19 -14.54
C TRP A 99 -1.27 -4.86 -13.29
N LEU A 100 -0.18 -5.59 -13.03
CA LEU A 100 0.76 -5.34 -11.95
C LEU A 100 1.51 -4.00 -12.08
N ILE A 101 1.86 -3.60 -13.30
CA ILE A 101 2.49 -2.28 -13.55
C ILE A 101 1.51 -1.16 -13.18
N PHE A 102 0.27 -1.23 -13.69
CA PHE A 102 -0.77 -0.26 -13.35
C PHE A 102 -1.03 -0.22 -11.85
N PHE A 103 -1.11 -1.38 -11.21
CA PHE A 103 -1.23 -1.48 -9.75
C PHE A 103 -0.09 -0.78 -9.01
N SER A 104 1.17 -1.01 -9.41
CA SER A 104 2.35 -0.38 -8.79
C SER A 104 2.32 1.14 -8.92
N VAL A 105 2.01 1.65 -10.11
CA VAL A 105 1.93 3.08 -10.38
C VAL A 105 0.81 3.72 -9.55
N LEU A 106 -0.41 3.18 -9.61
CA LEU A 106 -1.56 3.76 -8.90
C LEU A 106 -1.42 3.67 -7.38
N LEU A 107 -0.83 2.59 -6.85
CA LEU A 107 -0.52 2.47 -5.42
C LEU A 107 0.50 3.53 -4.98
N THR A 108 1.55 3.73 -5.78
CA THR A 108 2.56 4.75 -5.51
C THR A 108 1.94 6.15 -5.57
N SER A 109 1.10 6.41 -6.57
CA SER A 109 0.41 7.70 -6.72
C SER A 109 -0.48 8.03 -5.53
N ILE A 110 -1.31 7.08 -5.05
CA ILE A 110 -2.17 7.37 -3.89
C ILE A 110 -1.38 7.51 -2.58
N LEU A 111 -0.27 6.78 -2.43
CA LEU A 111 0.64 6.96 -1.30
C LEU A 111 1.25 8.37 -1.33
N MET A 112 1.82 8.79 -2.45
CA MET A 112 2.36 10.14 -2.60
C MET A 112 1.28 11.20 -2.39
N PHE A 113 0.06 10.99 -2.89
CA PHE A 113 -1.06 11.90 -2.67
C PHE A 113 -1.43 12.03 -1.18
N MET A 114 -1.42 10.94 -0.42
CA MET A 114 -1.64 10.98 1.03
C MET A 114 -0.60 11.86 1.73
N PHE A 115 0.69 11.73 1.37
CA PHE A 115 1.74 12.59 1.94
C PHE A 115 1.65 14.04 1.45
N TYR A 116 1.18 14.26 0.22
CA TYR A 116 0.85 15.61 -0.25
C TYR A 116 -0.25 16.24 0.62
N MET A 117 -1.30 15.52 0.98
CA MET A 117 -2.32 16.07 1.88
C MET A 117 -1.74 16.46 3.26
N ILE A 118 -0.78 15.71 3.79
CA ILE A 118 -0.06 16.08 5.02
C ILE A 118 0.68 17.42 4.84
N THR A 119 1.25 17.69 3.66
CA THR A 119 1.89 19.00 3.38
C THR A 119 0.93 20.17 3.39
N GLN A 120 -0.36 19.91 3.13
CA GLN A 120 -1.42 20.92 3.07
C GLN A 120 -2.32 20.90 4.32
N TRP A 121 -1.92 20.21 5.39
CA TRP A 121 -2.78 19.98 6.55
C TRP A 121 -3.34 21.27 7.18
N ASP A 122 -2.49 22.30 7.31
CA ASP A 122 -2.89 23.58 7.91
C ASP A 122 -3.81 24.42 7.00
N LYS A 123 -3.86 24.09 5.70
CA LYS A 123 -4.62 24.81 4.69
C LYS A 123 -5.26 23.82 3.70
N PRO A 124 -6.23 23.01 4.16
CA PRO A 124 -6.75 21.89 3.38
C PRO A 124 -7.46 22.35 2.09
N ASN A 125 -7.91 23.60 2.02
CA ASN A 125 -8.44 24.18 0.79
C ASN A 125 -7.36 24.20 -0.32
N GLU A 126 -6.08 24.39 0.01
CA GLU A 126 -4.98 24.41 -0.98
C GLU A 126 -4.69 23.05 -1.62
N ILE A 127 -5.37 21.96 -1.20
CA ILE A 127 -5.38 20.67 -1.93
C ILE A 127 -5.77 20.86 -3.42
N TRP A 128 -6.48 21.97 -3.69
CA TRP A 128 -6.92 22.64 -4.92
C TRP A 128 -6.11 22.60 -6.21
N TYR A 129 -4.78 22.54 -6.11
CA TYR A 129 -3.87 23.14 -7.09
C TYR A 129 -4.00 24.68 -7.22
N GLU A 130 -4.51 25.37 -6.19
CA GLU A 130 -4.76 26.80 -6.28
C GLU A 130 -3.63 27.66 -5.68
N SER A 131 -2.86 27.10 -4.74
CA SER A 131 -1.69 27.80 -4.22
C SER A 131 -0.43 27.47 -5.03
N GLU A 132 0.44 28.47 -5.21
CA GLU A 132 1.76 28.28 -5.81
C GLU A 132 2.55 27.17 -5.11
N PHE A 133 2.41 27.07 -3.79
CA PHE A 133 3.03 26.02 -2.99
C PHE A 133 2.51 24.63 -3.35
N SER A 134 1.20 24.44 -3.48
CA SER A 134 0.58 23.18 -3.90
C SER A 134 1.12 22.71 -5.26
N ILE A 135 1.19 23.63 -6.24
CA ILE A 135 1.74 23.34 -7.58
C ILE A 135 3.20 22.91 -7.48
N ILE A 136 4.03 23.64 -6.71
CA ILE A 136 5.44 23.32 -6.52
C ILE A 136 5.61 21.91 -5.90
N VAL A 137 4.85 21.58 -4.85
CA VAL A 137 4.95 20.27 -4.19
C VAL A 137 4.56 19.14 -5.16
N LEU A 138 3.49 19.31 -5.93
CA LEU A 138 3.03 18.30 -6.88
C LEU A 138 4.01 18.11 -8.05
N LEU A 139 4.61 19.20 -8.53
CA LEU A 139 5.70 19.14 -9.51
C LEU A 139 6.93 18.42 -8.92
N LEU A 140 7.33 18.73 -7.70
CA LEU A 140 8.44 18.03 -7.03
C LEU A 140 8.17 16.53 -6.91
N PHE A 141 6.96 16.14 -6.51
CA PHE A 141 6.56 14.74 -6.41
C PHE A 141 6.59 14.06 -7.78
N GLY A 142 5.98 14.67 -8.80
CA GLY A 142 5.97 14.16 -10.17
C GLY A 142 7.37 14.02 -10.76
N LEU A 143 8.20 15.06 -10.67
CA LEU A 143 9.58 15.05 -11.15
C LEU A 143 10.45 14.03 -10.41
N THR A 144 10.26 13.88 -9.09
CA THR A 144 10.98 12.87 -8.31
C THR A 144 10.63 11.47 -8.78
N TYR A 145 9.34 11.18 -8.97
CA TYR A 145 8.91 9.86 -9.42
C TYR A 145 9.39 9.57 -10.85
N LEU A 146 9.16 10.49 -11.79
CA LEU A 146 9.60 10.34 -13.19
C LEU A 146 11.12 10.24 -13.31
N GLY A 147 11.87 11.12 -12.65
CA GLY A 147 13.33 11.09 -12.63
C GLY A 147 13.85 9.78 -12.05
N SER A 148 13.22 9.26 -11.00
CA SER A 148 13.58 7.96 -10.42
C SER A 148 13.24 6.80 -11.34
N LEU A 149 12.15 6.85 -12.12
CA LEU A 149 11.85 5.86 -13.16
C LEU A 149 12.92 5.84 -14.25
N PHE A 150 13.31 7.02 -14.76
CA PHE A 150 14.38 7.13 -15.75
C PHE A 150 15.70 6.59 -15.21
N TYR A 151 16.10 6.99 -14.00
CA TYR A 151 17.30 6.47 -13.34
C TYR A 151 17.25 4.94 -13.24
N ASN A 152 16.15 4.39 -12.72
CA ASN A 152 16.02 2.95 -12.52
C ASN A 152 15.96 2.17 -13.84
N PHE A 153 15.46 2.76 -14.92
CA PHE A 153 15.53 2.18 -16.26
C PHE A 153 16.98 2.00 -16.74
N TYR A 154 17.80 3.05 -16.66
CA TYR A 154 19.22 2.96 -17.05
C TYR A 154 20.02 2.06 -16.11
N TRP A 155 19.72 2.12 -14.80
CA TRP A 155 20.30 1.23 -13.82
C TRP A 155 20.00 -0.23 -14.16
N LEU A 156 18.73 -0.57 -14.46
CA LEU A 156 18.34 -1.92 -14.83
C LEU A 156 19.05 -2.36 -16.12
N LYS A 157 19.10 -1.50 -17.15
CA LYS A 157 19.84 -1.77 -18.39
C LYS A 157 21.32 -2.09 -18.13
N LYS A 158 21.97 -1.37 -17.22
CA LYS A 158 23.36 -1.64 -16.82
C LYS A 158 23.46 -2.95 -16.02
N GLN A 159 22.54 -3.18 -15.09
CA GLN A 159 22.52 -4.38 -14.26
C GLN A 159 22.35 -5.66 -15.09
N LEU A 160 21.50 -5.62 -16.11
CA LEU A 160 21.31 -6.75 -17.03
C LEU A 160 22.59 -7.15 -17.77
N LYS A 161 23.50 -6.20 -18.06
CA LYS A 161 24.79 -6.53 -18.68
C LYS A 161 25.76 -7.24 -17.73
N ILE A 162 25.64 -6.95 -16.43
CA ILE A 162 26.55 -7.47 -15.39
C ILE A 162 26.02 -8.80 -14.82
N GLY A 163 24.69 -8.97 -14.76
CA GLY A 163 24.02 -10.06 -14.05
C GLY A 163 23.55 -9.65 -12.66
N PHE A 164 22.48 -10.27 -12.16
CA PHE A 164 22.04 -10.10 -10.78
C PHE A 164 22.73 -11.10 -9.84
N SER A 165 23.29 -10.62 -8.73
CA SER A 165 23.93 -11.46 -7.72
C SER A 165 22.96 -12.47 -7.08
N GLU A 166 23.45 -13.67 -6.75
CA GLU A 166 22.65 -14.68 -6.05
C GLU A 166 22.04 -14.16 -4.75
N THR A 167 22.78 -13.38 -3.96
CA THR A 167 22.28 -12.74 -2.73
C THR A 167 21.00 -11.91 -2.94
N ARG A 168 20.88 -11.21 -4.08
CA ARG A 168 19.66 -10.48 -4.44
C ARG A 168 18.52 -11.41 -4.85
N THR A 169 18.83 -12.47 -5.57
CA THR A 169 17.87 -13.52 -5.93
C THR A 169 17.32 -14.20 -4.68
N THR A 170 18.17 -14.57 -3.73
CA THR A 170 17.74 -15.13 -2.43
C THR A 170 16.94 -14.12 -1.63
N ALA A 171 17.32 -12.83 -1.65
CA ALA A 171 16.56 -11.78 -0.98
C ALA A 171 15.13 -11.64 -1.52
N ASN A 172 14.87 -11.89 -2.82
CA ASN A 172 13.51 -11.91 -3.36
C ASN A 172 12.65 -13.02 -2.73
N TYR A 173 13.19 -14.23 -2.61
CA TYR A 173 12.50 -15.34 -1.95
C TYR A 173 12.16 -15.01 -0.49
N PHE A 174 13.10 -14.39 0.24
CA PHE A 174 12.85 -13.94 1.61
C PHE A 174 11.89 -12.75 1.69
N ALA A 175 11.84 -11.87 0.69
CA ALA A 175 10.92 -10.74 0.66
C ALA A 175 9.45 -11.21 0.67
N ARG A 176 9.12 -12.32 -0.03
CA ARG A 176 7.77 -12.91 0.06
C ARG A 176 7.42 -13.33 1.48
N ALA A 177 8.36 -13.87 2.25
CA ALA A 177 8.13 -14.23 3.66
C ALA A 177 8.03 -13.00 4.58
N LYS A 178 8.83 -11.96 4.33
CA LYS A 178 8.93 -10.74 5.18
C LYS A 178 7.84 -9.70 4.95
N VAL A 179 7.36 -9.52 3.71
CA VAL A 179 6.31 -8.52 3.37
C VAL A 179 4.96 -8.90 3.98
N TYR A 180 4.65 -10.19 4.07
CA TYR A 180 3.46 -10.69 4.77
C TYR A 180 3.69 -10.94 6.28
N GLU A 181 4.90 -10.66 6.79
CA GLU A 181 5.18 -10.71 8.22
C GLU A 181 4.54 -9.49 8.89
N SER A 182 3.71 -9.70 9.92
CA SER A 182 2.89 -8.66 10.57
C SER A 182 3.67 -7.40 10.95
N LYS A 183 4.99 -7.51 11.21
CA LYS A 183 5.87 -6.41 11.61
C LYS A 183 6.02 -5.32 10.53
N SER A 184 6.07 -5.70 9.25
CA SER A 184 6.31 -4.75 8.15
C SER A 184 5.12 -3.81 7.92
N LEU A 185 3.89 -4.33 8.06
CA LEU A 185 2.67 -3.54 7.97
C LEU A 185 2.51 -2.57 9.15
N TRP A 186 2.90 -2.99 10.36
CA TRP A 186 2.91 -2.12 11.54
C TRP A 186 3.93 -0.99 11.44
N ILE A 187 5.06 -1.21 10.76
CA ILE A 187 6.06 -0.16 10.50
C ILE A 187 5.51 0.88 9.53
N ILE A 188 4.91 0.46 8.41
CA ILE A 188 4.29 1.38 7.44
C ILE A 188 3.15 2.16 8.10
N PHE A 189 2.26 1.48 8.82
CA PHE A 189 1.18 2.12 9.57
C PHE A 189 1.72 3.10 10.64
N GLY A 190 2.75 2.70 11.39
CA GLY A 190 3.38 3.54 12.41
C GLY A 190 3.98 4.83 11.84
N PHE A 191 4.70 4.76 10.71
CA PHE A 191 5.23 5.94 10.04
C PHE A 191 4.13 6.85 9.48
N SER A 192 3.04 6.27 8.93
CA SER A 192 1.88 7.05 8.49
C SER A 192 1.17 7.75 9.65
N MET A 193 1.07 7.11 10.82
CA MET A 193 0.47 7.70 12.02
C MET A 193 1.33 8.81 12.63
N ILE A 194 2.67 8.72 12.57
CA ILE A 194 3.56 9.79 13.05
C ILE A 194 3.24 11.10 12.33
N GLY A 195 3.01 11.06 11.01
CA GLY A 195 2.64 12.25 10.24
C GLY A 195 1.37 12.95 10.72
N ALA A 196 0.41 12.21 11.27
CA ALA A 196 -0.84 12.75 11.81
C ALA A 196 -0.65 13.45 13.18
N PHE A 197 0.42 13.14 13.91
CA PHE A 197 0.76 13.79 15.18
C PHE A 197 1.72 14.98 15.00
N LEU A 198 2.31 15.14 13.81
CA LEU A 198 3.10 16.32 13.49
C LEU A 198 2.17 17.48 13.15
N THR A 199 2.53 18.69 13.59
CA THR A 199 1.76 19.91 13.32
C THR A 199 2.65 20.99 12.70
N GLY A 200 2.04 21.89 11.92
CA GLY A 200 2.74 23.02 11.30
C GLY A 200 3.89 22.60 10.36
N ASN A 201 4.99 23.36 10.37
CA ASN A 201 6.10 23.17 9.43
C ASN A 201 6.75 21.77 9.49
N LEU A 202 6.75 21.12 10.65
CA LEU A 202 7.30 19.75 10.78
C LEU A 202 6.47 18.73 10.00
N ALA A 203 5.13 18.83 10.03
CA ALA A 203 4.25 17.99 9.23
C ALA A 203 4.50 18.20 7.74
N ARG A 204 4.70 19.47 7.33
CA ARG A 204 4.97 19.81 5.93
C ARG A 204 6.28 19.25 5.41
N VAL A 205 7.37 19.44 6.16
CA VAL A 205 8.69 18.89 5.80
C VAL A 205 8.63 17.37 5.77
N PHE A 206 7.98 16.75 6.76
CA PHE A 206 7.77 15.31 6.79
C PHE A 206 7.01 14.82 5.56
N GLY A 207 5.86 15.42 5.24
CA GLY A 207 5.06 15.10 4.06
C GLY A 207 5.87 15.18 2.77
N LEU A 208 6.64 16.26 2.59
CA LEU A 208 7.50 16.47 1.42
C LEU A 208 8.58 15.38 1.30
N VAL A 209 9.40 15.22 2.33
CA VAL A 209 10.54 14.29 2.32
C VAL A 209 10.07 12.86 2.15
N PHE A 210 9.06 12.45 2.90
CA PHE A 210 8.57 11.07 2.86
C PHE A 210 7.80 10.77 1.57
N GLY A 211 7.01 11.71 1.05
CA GLY A 211 6.34 11.55 -0.24
C GLY A 211 7.34 11.37 -1.39
N MET A 212 8.39 12.19 -1.44
CA MET A 212 9.48 12.05 -2.40
C MET A 212 10.24 10.72 -2.23
N PHE A 213 10.58 10.36 -0.99
CA PHE A 213 11.26 9.10 -0.67
C PHE A 213 10.46 7.89 -1.15
N LEU A 214 9.15 7.85 -0.90
CA LEU A 214 8.31 6.74 -1.35
C LEU A 214 8.21 6.68 -2.87
N GLY A 215 8.03 7.82 -3.54
CA GLY A 215 8.08 7.88 -5.01
C GLY A 215 9.38 7.27 -5.56
N ALA A 216 10.52 7.69 -5.02
CA ALA A 216 11.82 7.15 -5.41
C ALA A 216 11.96 5.65 -5.09
N ALA A 217 11.58 5.22 -3.89
CA ALA A 217 11.71 3.84 -3.43
C ALA A 217 10.87 2.86 -4.26
N PHE A 218 9.63 3.23 -4.61
CA PHE A 218 8.74 2.37 -5.39
C PHE A 218 9.01 2.40 -6.90
N SER A 219 9.66 3.46 -7.42
CA SER A 219 9.99 3.55 -8.85
C SER A 219 10.83 2.36 -9.36
N ARG A 220 11.75 1.84 -8.54
CA ARG A 220 12.54 0.65 -8.87
C ARG A 220 11.67 -0.59 -9.05
N LEU A 221 10.68 -0.78 -8.16
CA LEU A 221 9.74 -1.89 -8.26
C LEU A 221 8.93 -1.78 -9.56
N THR A 222 8.44 -0.59 -9.90
CA THR A 222 7.71 -0.35 -11.15
C THR A 222 8.53 -0.72 -12.39
N ILE A 223 9.83 -0.39 -12.42
CA ILE A 223 10.72 -0.74 -13.54
C ILE A 223 11.02 -2.24 -13.59
N GLU A 224 11.27 -2.89 -12.45
CA GLU A 224 11.47 -4.35 -12.38
C GLU A 224 10.18 -5.10 -12.83
N LEU A 225 9.00 -4.59 -12.47
CA LEU A 225 7.70 -5.11 -12.95
C LEU A 225 7.52 -4.90 -14.46
N ALA A 226 7.88 -3.74 -14.99
CA ALA A 226 7.78 -3.44 -16.42
C ALA A 226 8.66 -4.39 -17.26
N TYR A 227 9.89 -4.63 -16.83
CA TYR A 227 10.77 -5.58 -17.51
C TYR A 227 10.30 -7.02 -17.34
N SER A 228 9.75 -7.38 -16.17
CA SER A 228 9.14 -8.72 -15.98
C SER A 228 7.94 -8.93 -16.89
N ALA A 229 7.14 -7.89 -17.13
CA ALA A 229 6.02 -7.95 -18.07
C ALA A 229 6.51 -8.16 -19.51
N PHE A 230 7.58 -7.48 -19.92
CA PHE A 230 8.23 -7.73 -21.20
C PHE A 230 8.66 -9.21 -21.33
N LEU A 231 9.33 -9.76 -20.33
CA LEU A 231 9.75 -11.17 -20.33
C LEU A 231 8.57 -12.14 -20.39
N LEU A 232 7.53 -11.94 -19.57
CA LEU A 232 6.35 -12.81 -19.52
C LEU A 232 5.52 -12.80 -20.82
N ASN A 233 5.59 -11.73 -21.60
CA ASN A 233 4.94 -11.64 -22.91
C ASN A 233 5.83 -12.16 -24.06
N THR A 234 7.13 -12.30 -23.85
CA THR A 234 8.08 -12.73 -24.89
C THR A 234 8.47 -14.20 -24.75
N ASP A 235 8.65 -14.69 -23.52
CA ASP A 235 9.15 -16.04 -23.24
C ASP A 235 8.34 -16.73 -22.15
N LYS A 236 7.74 -17.88 -22.51
CA LYS A 236 6.93 -18.70 -21.61
C LYS A 236 7.75 -19.36 -20.51
N GLU A 237 9.07 -19.42 -20.62
CA GLU A 237 9.93 -20.00 -19.59
C GLU A 237 9.88 -19.22 -18.26
N TYR A 238 9.47 -17.95 -18.30
CA TYR A 238 9.25 -17.13 -17.11
C TYR A 238 7.86 -17.34 -16.47
N TRP A 239 6.97 -18.11 -17.09
CA TRP A 239 5.63 -18.35 -16.57
C TRP A 239 5.67 -19.20 -15.31
N VAL A 240 4.82 -18.85 -14.34
CA VAL A 240 4.72 -19.54 -13.06
C VAL A 240 3.60 -20.57 -13.09
N ASN A 241 3.86 -21.80 -12.67
CA ASN A 241 2.82 -22.81 -12.54
C ASN A 241 1.85 -22.46 -11.39
N TYR A 242 0.57 -22.30 -11.71
CA TYR A 242 -0.47 -22.08 -10.71
C TYR A 242 -0.87 -23.39 -10.05
N ILE A 243 -0.69 -23.47 -8.73
CA ILE A 243 -1.16 -24.58 -7.92
C ILE A 243 -2.49 -24.15 -7.29
N ASP A 244 -3.57 -24.87 -7.60
CA ASP A 244 -4.88 -24.64 -7.00
C ASP A 244 -4.82 -25.00 -5.51
N GLU A 245 -4.87 -24.01 -4.62
CA GLU A 245 -5.02 -24.26 -3.18
C GLU A 245 -6.39 -24.88 -2.88
N PRO A 246 -6.48 -25.92 -2.02
CA PRO A 246 -7.74 -26.54 -1.65
C PRO A 246 -8.66 -25.54 -0.96
N GLU A 247 -9.95 -25.60 -1.30
CA GLU A 247 -10.96 -24.66 -0.85
C GLU A 247 -11.19 -24.83 0.66
N LYS A 248 -10.88 -23.78 1.43
CA LYS A 248 -11.11 -23.78 2.88
C LYS A 248 -12.51 -23.26 3.16
N PRO A 249 -13.32 -23.92 4.01
CA PRO A 249 -14.67 -23.46 4.34
C PRO A 249 -14.66 -22.00 4.83
N TRP A 250 -15.56 -21.17 4.31
CA TRP A 250 -15.64 -19.74 4.67
C TRP A 250 -15.73 -19.51 6.18
N LYS A 251 -16.46 -20.39 6.90
CA LYS A 251 -16.56 -20.36 8.36
C LYS A 251 -15.21 -20.55 9.05
N GLU A 252 -14.35 -21.44 8.55
CA GLU A 252 -13.01 -21.66 9.10
C GLU A 252 -12.07 -20.50 8.81
N VAL A 253 -12.14 -19.95 7.59
CA VAL A 253 -11.36 -18.77 7.20
C VAL A 253 -11.75 -17.56 8.04
N LEU A 254 -13.05 -17.33 8.24
CA LEU A 254 -13.58 -16.23 9.04
C LEU A 254 -13.24 -16.42 10.52
N LYS A 255 -13.45 -17.62 11.09
CA LYS A 255 -13.13 -17.94 12.49
C LYS A 255 -11.63 -17.76 12.78
N LYS A 256 -10.77 -18.20 11.87
CA LYS A 256 -9.30 -18.05 12.00
C LYS A 256 -8.85 -16.60 11.84
N ARG A 257 -9.52 -15.81 10.98
CA ARG A 257 -9.21 -14.38 10.79
C ARG A 257 -9.74 -13.52 11.93
N LEU A 258 -10.97 -13.71 12.39
CA LEU A 258 -11.56 -13.02 13.54
C LEU A 258 -10.73 -13.25 14.81
N LYS A 259 -10.15 -14.44 15.00
CA LYS A 259 -9.22 -14.71 16.11
C LYS A 259 -7.89 -13.95 16.05
N LYS A 260 -7.55 -13.27 14.95
CA LYS A 260 -6.32 -12.47 14.88
C LYS A 260 -6.53 -11.13 15.54
N THR A 261 -5.63 -10.78 16.46
CA THR A 261 -5.57 -9.47 17.14
C THR A 261 -5.65 -8.29 16.16
N SER A 262 -5.02 -8.41 14.99
CA SER A 262 -5.07 -7.39 13.93
C SER A 262 -6.49 -7.08 13.44
N THR A 263 -7.40 -8.05 13.44
CA THR A 263 -8.78 -7.86 13.01
C THR A 263 -9.58 -7.05 14.04
N TYR A 264 -9.36 -7.29 15.34
CA TYR A 264 -9.96 -6.48 16.39
C TYR A 264 -9.42 -5.04 16.40
N VAL A 265 -8.14 -4.84 16.07
CA VAL A 265 -7.60 -3.48 15.93
C VAL A 265 -8.22 -2.74 14.75
N ILE A 266 -8.30 -3.37 13.57
CA ILE A 266 -8.94 -2.76 12.39
C ILE A 266 -10.41 -2.42 12.67
N LEU A 267 -11.17 -3.34 13.27
CA LEU A 267 -12.56 -3.10 13.64
C LEU A 267 -12.69 -1.95 14.65
N GLY A 268 -11.82 -1.90 15.66
CA GLY A 268 -11.81 -0.80 16.64
C GLY A 268 -11.52 0.55 15.98
N VAL A 269 -10.54 0.63 15.07
CA VAL A 269 -10.23 1.88 14.33
C VAL A 269 -11.41 2.30 13.45
N LEU A 270 -12.04 1.37 12.72
CA LEU A 270 -13.23 1.67 11.92
C LEU A 270 -14.40 2.17 12.79
N LEU A 271 -14.57 1.59 13.98
CA LEU A 271 -15.61 2.01 14.92
C LEU A 271 -15.36 3.42 15.46
N ILE A 272 -14.11 3.76 15.77
CA ILE A 272 -13.70 5.12 16.18
C ILE A 272 -13.99 6.12 15.06
N ILE A 273 -13.55 5.83 13.84
CA ILE A 273 -13.80 6.70 12.68
C ILE A 273 -15.30 6.89 12.48
N ALA A 274 -16.10 5.81 12.53
CA ALA A 274 -17.54 5.90 12.37
C ALA A 274 -18.21 6.75 13.47
N MET A 275 -17.75 6.63 14.72
CA MET A 275 -18.28 7.41 15.85
C MET A 275 -17.97 8.90 15.71
N VAL A 276 -16.72 9.26 15.40
CA VAL A 276 -16.31 10.65 15.15
C VAL A 276 -17.12 11.24 14.01
N GLU A 277 -17.28 10.49 12.92
CA GLU A 277 -17.99 10.98 11.74
C GLU A 277 -19.50 11.16 11.96
N ILE A 278 -20.10 10.33 12.83
CA ILE A 278 -21.50 10.47 13.26
C ILE A 278 -21.67 11.70 14.16
N GLU A 279 -20.72 11.93 15.06
CA GLU A 279 -20.74 13.07 15.99
C GLU A 279 -20.56 14.41 15.26
N ASP A 280 -19.73 14.44 14.20
CA ASP A 280 -19.52 15.64 13.40
C ASP A 280 -20.67 15.93 12.42
N ARG A 281 -21.32 14.90 11.84
CA ARG A 281 -22.40 15.10 10.85
C ARG A 281 -23.79 15.30 11.44
N TYR A 282 -24.06 14.73 12.60
CA TYR A 282 -25.40 14.75 13.19
C TYR A 282 -25.39 15.51 14.52
N LYS A 283 -26.47 16.22 14.84
CA LYS A 283 -26.69 16.72 16.20
C LYS A 283 -27.00 15.54 17.11
N VAL A 284 -25.94 14.90 17.60
CA VAL A 284 -26.02 13.73 18.46
C VAL A 284 -26.56 14.15 19.85
N PRO A 285 -27.59 13.47 20.38
CA PRO A 285 -28.10 13.76 21.71
C PRO A 285 -27.02 13.62 22.79
N LYS A 286 -27.06 14.48 23.82
CA LYS A 286 -26.06 14.55 24.90
C LYS A 286 -25.80 13.19 25.58
N GLY A 287 -26.84 12.37 25.75
CA GLY A 287 -26.72 11.01 26.30
C GLY A 287 -25.97 10.04 25.38
N LEU A 288 -26.12 10.17 24.06
CA LEU A 288 -25.41 9.35 23.08
C LEU A 288 -23.94 9.79 22.96
N GLN A 289 -23.63 11.08 23.07
CA GLN A 289 -22.25 11.60 23.13
C GLN A 289 -21.48 11.07 24.35
N ILE A 290 -22.13 11.06 25.52
CA ILE A 290 -21.56 10.46 26.74
C ILE A 290 -21.32 8.96 26.51
N THR A 291 -22.26 8.27 25.87
CA THR A 291 -22.11 6.84 25.54
C THR A 291 -20.95 6.60 24.57
N PHE A 292 -20.80 7.42 23.53
CA PHE A 292 -19.67 7.35 22.59
C PHE A 292 -18.34 7.58 23.30
N SER A 293 -18.28 8.53 24.24
CA SER A 293 -17.08 8.81 25.04
C SER A 293 -16.66 7.58 25.87
N TYR A 294 -17.61 6.89 26.52
CA TYR A 294 -17.32 5.66 27.27
C TYR A 294 -16.89 4.50 26.36
N VAL A 295 -17.52 4.34 25.20
CA VAL A 295 -17.15 3.29 24.24
C VAL A 295 -15.77 3.56 23.64
N LEU A 296 -15.46 4.82 23.30
CA LEU A 296 -14.14 5.25 22.84
C LEU A 296 -13.06 4.94 23.89
N MET A 297 -13.31 5.31 25.14
CA MET A 297 -12.39 5.04 26.25
C MET A 297 -12.16 3.53 26.43
N ALA A 298 -13.20 2.69 26.30
CA ALA A 298 -13.08 1.24 26.37
C ALA A 298 -12.27 0.65 25.19
N ILE A 299 -12.44 1.18 23.96
CA ILE A 299 -11.67 0.75 22.79
C ILE A 299 -10.19 1.15 22.93
N LEU A 300 -9.92 2.36 23.40
CA LEU A 300 -8.55 2.82 23.66
C LEU A 300 -7.87 1.97 24.73
N LEU A 301 -8.59 1.65 25.81
CA LEU A 301 -8.09 0.78 26.89
C LEU A 301 -7.84 -0.65 26.38
N PHE A 302 -8.71 -1.17 25.51
CA PHE A 302 -8.48 -2.44 24.81
C PHE A 302 -7.21 -2.39 23.94
N PHE A 303 -6.94 -1.29 23.22
CA PHE A 303 -5.70 -1.13 22.45
C PHE A 303 -4.46 -1.07 23.32
N VAL A 304 -4.51 -0.38 24.47
CA VAL A 304 -3.41 -0.36 25.44
C VAL A 304 -3.12 -1.75 25.97
N VAL A 305 -4.15 -2.50 26.39
CA VAL A 305 -3.99 -3.87 26.89
C VAL A 305 -3.48 -4.81 25.79
N ALA A 306 -4.02 -4.71 24.57
CA ALA A 306 -3.55 -5.49 23.42
C ALA A 306 -2.08 -5.18 23.07
N PHE A 307 -1.66 -3.92 23.18
CA PHE A 307 -0.28 -3.48 22.97
C PHE A 307 0.65 -4.00 24.06
N ILE A 308 0.26 -3.90 25.34
CA ILE A 308 1.03 -4.47 26.48
C ILE A 308 1.17 -5.98 26.32
N MET A 309 0.08 -6.70 26.03
CA MET A 309 0.13 -8.15 25.79
C MET A 309 1.04 -8.50 24.63
N TRP A 310 1.05 -7.70 23.56
CA TRP A 310 1.95 -7.87 22.43
C TRP A 310 3.42 -7.66 22.81
N ILE A 311 3.73 -6.63 23.61
CA ILE A 311 5.09 -6.41 24.15
C ILE A 311 5.52 -7.57 25.02
N ILE A 312 4.68 -8.01 25.97
CA ILE A 312 4.99 -9.13 26.88
C ILE A 312 5.27 -10.39 26.07
N LYS A 313 4.43 -10.70 25.08
CA LYS A 313 4.64 -11.86 24.19
C LYS A 313 5.96 -11.73 23.42
N LYS A 314 6.29 -10.55 22.91
CA LYS A 314 7.52 -10.31 22.15
C LYS A 314 8.78 -10.42 23.02
N VAL A 315 8.71 -10.01 24.29
CA VAL A 315 9.80 -10.15 25.26
C VAL A 315 10.01 -11.63 25.61
N ARG A 316 8.92 -12.36 25.86
CA ARG A 316 8.94 -13.81 26.14
C ARG A 316 9.50 -14.63 24.98
N ASP A 317 9.01 -14.41 23.75
CA ASP A 317 9.47 -15.08 22.54
C ASP A 317 10.96 -14.80 22.19
N LYS A 318 11.55 -13.74 22.77
CA LYS A 318 12.98 -13.39 22.65
C LYS A 318 13.83 -14.05 23.75
N TYR A 319 13.23 -14.31 24.91
CA TYR A 319 13.87 -15.04 26.01
C TYR A 319 13.91 -16.53 25.73
N ASP A 320 12.82 -17.10 25.20
CA ASP A 320 12.70 -18.54 24.85
C ASP A 320 13.53 -18.96 23.61
N ARG A 321 14.19 -17.99 22.95
CA ARG A 321 15.08 -18.21 21.78
C ARG A 321 16.57 -18.01 22.09
N LYS A 322 16.91 -17.72 23.34
CA LYS A 322 18.26 -17.86 23.88
C LYS A 322 18.35 -19.18 24.61
#